data_AF-A0A7C0Z922-F1
#
_entry.id   AF-A0A7C0Z922-F1
#
_cell.length_a   1.000
_cell.length_b   1.000
_cell.length_c   1.000
_cell.angle_alpha   90.00
_cell.angle_beta   90.00
_cell.angle_gamma   90.00
#
_symmetry.space_group_name_H-M   'P 1'
#
loop_
_entity.id
_entity.type
_entity.pdbx_description
1 polymer ?
#
loop_
_entity_poly.entity_id
_entity_poly.type
_entity_poly.pdbx_seq_one_letter_code
_entity_poly.pdbx_strand_id
1 'polypeptide(L)'
;MAKAIEERMKRRREVIKEAKGFAIKAEEVMGPLTAILYGSYARGDFNLWSDVDILLIVDGELPRAPHKRLESVLSIIPPRFEVRIINLQELDRGLRRASNRLSLRDALILHDSLGLSERLRGVINPD
;
A
#
# COMPACT_ATOMS: atom_id res chain seq x y z
N MET A 1 12.86 1.07 27.70
CA MET A 1 12.92 1.78 26.40
C MET A 1 13.37 0.88 25.26
N ALA A 2 14.51 0.17 25.35
CA ALA A 2 14.99 -0.74 24.30
C ALA A 2 13.96 -1.83 23.90
N LYS A 3 13.33 -2.49 24.88
CA LYS A 3 12.34 -3.56 24.63
C LYS A 3 11.10 -3.09 23.85
N ALA A 4 10.58 -1.89 24.16
CA ALA A 4 9.41 -1.33 23.46
C ALA A 4 9.74 -0.96 22.00
N ILE A 5 10.96 -0.47 21.75
CA ILE A 5 11.44 -0.19 20.38
C ILE A 5 11.60 -1.51 19.61
N GLU A 6 12.19 -2.53 20.23
CA GLU A 6 12.37 -3.85 19.62
C GLU A 6 11.03 -4.53 19.29
N GLU A 7 10.07 -4.50 20.21
CA GLU A 7 8.71 -5.01 19.99
C GLU A 7 8.01 -4.28 18.84
N ARG A 8 8.14 -2.95 18.77
CA ARG A 8 7.62 -2.15 17.65
C ARG A 8 8.27 -2.54 16.33
N MET A 9 9.59 -2.69 16.29
CA MET A 9 10.29 -3.12 15.07
C MET A 9 9.91 -4.53 14.65
N LYS A 10 9.75 -5.45 15.60
CA LYS A 10 9.25 -6.81 15.35
C LYS A 10 7.84 -6.77 14.74
N ARG A 11 6.93 -6.00 15.35
CA ARG A 11 5.55 -5.86 14.86
C ARG A 11 5.49 -5.27 13.46
N ARG A 12 6.28 -4.23 13.18
CA ARG A 12 6.39 -3.63 11.84
C ARG A 12 6.85 -4.67 10.81
N ARG A 13 7.85 -5.49 11.15
CA ARG A 13 8.34 -6.56 10.27
C ARG A 13 7.27 -7.62 9.99
N GLU A 14 6.51 -8.02 11.02
CA GLU A 14 5.40 -8.98 10.87
C GLU A 14 4.32 -8.43 9.93
N VAL A 15 3.91 -7.18 10.12
CA VAL A 15 2.89 -6.53 9.27
C VAL A 15 3.40 -6.36 7.83
N ILE A 16 4.66 -5.97 7.62
CA ILE A 16 5.23 -5.88 6.27
C ILE A 16 5.24 -7.26 5.60
N LYS A 17 5.57 -8.33 6.35
CA LYS A 17 5.56 -9.70 5.82
C LYS A 17 4.15 -10.13 5.42
N GLU A 18 3.16 -9.87 6.27
CA GLU A 18 1.74 -10.12 5.99
C GLU A 18 1.27 -9.33 4.77
N ALA A 19 1.65 -8.05 4.68
CA ALA A 19 1.27 -7.17 3.57
C ALA A 19 1.86 -7.62 2.22
N LYS A 20 3.11 -8.13 2.21
CA LYS A 20 3.68 -8.76 1.02
C LYS A 20 2.90 -10.02 0.62
N GLY A 21 2.51 -10.85 1.58
CA GLY A 21 1.69 -12.03 1.32
C GLY A 21 0.31 -11.66 0.75
N PHE A 22 -0.32 -10.61 1.27
CA PHE A 22 -1.57 -10.08 0.74
C PHE A 22 -1.40 -9.54 -0.70
N ALA A 23 -0.33 -8.80 -0.99
CA ALA A 23 -0.07 -8.25 -2.31
C ALA A 23 0.01 -9.32 -3.40
N ILE A 24 0.67 -10.45 -3.11
CA ILE A 24 0.78 -11.60 -4.03
C ILE A 24 -0.61 -12.19 -4.30
N LYS A 25 -1.40 -12.45 -3.24
CA LYS A 25 -2.77 -12.99 -3.40
C LYS A 25 -3.69 -12.03 -4.15
N ALA A 26 -3.52 -10.72 -3.95
CA ALA A 26 -4.30 -9.71 -4.66
C ALA A 26 -4.01 -9.75 -6.17
N GLU A 27 -2.75 -9.95 -6.57
CA GLU A 27 -2.39 -10.12 -7.99
C GLU A 27 -3.02 -11.38 -8.60
N GLU A 28 -3.00 -12.51 -7.88
CA GLU A 28 -3.62 -13.76 -8.35
C GLU A 28 -5.10 -13.58 -8.72
N VAL A 29 -5.81 -12.66 -8.03
CA VAL A 29 -7.24 -12.40 -8.24
C VAL A 29 -7.48 -11.27 -9.25
N MET A 30 -6.68 -10.21 -9.21
CA MET A 30 -6.91 -8.99 -9.99
C MET A 30 -6.09 -8.92 -11.29
N GLY A 31 -5.13 -9.81 -11.48
CA GLY A 31 -4.10 -9.69 -12.50
C GLY A 31 -2.97 -8.74 -12.09
N PRO A 32 -2.05 -8.42 -13.03
CA PRO A 32 -0.85 -7.64 -12.75
C PRO A 32 -1.14 -6.33 -12.00
N LEU A 33 -0.41 -6.11 -10.90
CA LEU A 33 -0.56 -4.92 -10.08
C LEU A 33 0.75 -4.48 -9.42
N THR A 34 0.77 -3.24 -8.93
CA THR A 34 1.77 -2.75 -7.96
C THR A 34 1.07 -2.54 -6.63
N ALA A 35 1.63 -3.08 -5.55
CA ALA A 35 1.14 -2.93 -4.19
C ALA A 35 2.12 -2.11 -3.35
N ILE A 36 1.59 -1.13 -2.62
CA ILE A 36 2.37 -0.20 -1.81
C ILE A 36 1.79 -0.16 -0.40
N LEU A 37 2.64 -0.36 0.61
CA LEU A 37 2.34 0.03 1.98
C LEU A 37 2.69 1.50 2.14
N TYR A 38 1.73 2.32 2.58
CA TYR A 38 1.95 3.73 2.85
C TYR A 38 1.52 4.07 4.29
N GLY A 39 1.52 5.36 4.63
CA GLY A 39 1.06 5.79 5.95
C GLY A 39 1.98 5.38 7.09
N SER A 40 1.39 5.12 8.26
CA SER A 40 2.15 5.11 9.51
C SER A 40 3.06 3.88 9.69
N TYR A 41 2.66 2.73 9.13
CA TYR A 41 3.49 1.51 9.14
C TYR A 41 4.69 1.62 8.19
N ALA A 42 4.51 2.30 7.05
CA ALA A 42 5.59 2.65 6.14
C ALA A 42 6.60 3.60 6.79
N ARG A 43 6.15 4.73 7.36
CA ARG A 43 7.04 5.69 8.05
C ARG A 43 7.65 5.15 9.35
N GLY A 44 7.03 4.13 9.95
CA GLY A 44 7.44 3.56 11.23
C GLY A 44 6.98 4.36 12.45
N ASP A 45 6.07 5.33 12.26
CA ASP A 45 5.47 6.17 13.31
C ASP A 45 4.09 5.64 13.79
N PHE A 46 3.65 4.45 13.34
CA PHE A 46 2.40 3.80 13.73
C PHE A 46 2.22 3.59 15.24
N ASN A 47 0.96 3.55 15.68
CA ASN A 47 0.55 3.10 17.00
C ASN A 47 -0.12 1.71 16.92
N LEU A 48 -0.35 1.06 18.07
CA LEU A 48 -0.89 -0.32 18.11
C LEU A 48 -2.30 -0.46 17.54
N TRP A 49 -3.04 0.63 17.39
CA TRP A 49 -4.41 0.69 16.86
C TRP A 49 -4.47 1.22 15.43
N SER A 50 -3.34 1.67 14.86
CA SER A 50 -3.29 2.18 13.49
C SER A 50 -3.71 1.11 12.48
N ASP A 51 -4.49 1.51 11.48
CA ASP A 51 -4.74 0.68 10.30
C ASP A 51 -3.47 0.51 9.46
N VAL A 52 -3.47 -0.52 8.62
CA VAL A 52 -2.40 -0.84 7.68
C VAL A 52 -2.83 -0.37 6.30
N ASP A 53 -2.35 0.80 5.89
CA ASP A 53 -2.71 1.44 4.63
C ASP A 53 -2.05 0.77 3.41
N ILE A 54 -2.84 0.10 2.57
CA ILE A 54 -2.37 -0.54 1.34
C ILE A 54 -2.97 0.13 0.11
N LEU A 55 -2.12 0.54 -0.82
CA LEU A 55 -2.54 1.01 -2.14
C LEU A 55 -2.23 -0.07 -3.18
N LEU A 56 -3.27 -0.58 -3.82
CA LEU A 56 -3.17 -1.44 -5.00
C LEU A 56 -3.38 -0.60 -6.26
N ILE A 57 -2.44 -0.70 -7.19
CA ILE A 57 -2.46 -0.01 -8.47
C ILE A 57 -2.57 -1.06 -9.56
N VAL A 58 -3.62 -0.99 -10.37
CA VAL A 58 -3.85 -1.90 -11.51
C VAL A 58 -3.73 -1.15 -12.83
N ASP A 59 -3.46 -1.90 -13.90
CA ASP A 59 -3.62 -1.40 -15.26
C ASP A 59 -4.98 -1.85 -15.83
N GLY A 60 -5.89 -0.89 -16.00
CA GLY A 60 -7.23 -1.16 -16.50
C GLY A 60 -8.33 -0.28 -15.93
N GLU A 61 -9.56 -0.58 -16.35
CA GLU A 61 -10.75 0.08 -15.85
C GLU A 61 -11.16 -0.46 -14.47
N LEU A 62 -11.61 0.43 -13.62
CA LEU A 62 -12.15 0.09 -12.30
C LEU A 62 -13.59 0.56 -12.20
N PRO A 63 -14.44 -0.17 -11.46
CA PRO A 63 -15.75 0.33 -11.07
C PRO A 63 -15.66 1.75 -10.48
N ARG A 64 -16.61 2.62 -10.83
CA ARG A 64 -16.63 4.00 -10.31
C ARG A 64 -16.77 4.05 -8.79
N ALA A 65 -17.55 3.13 -8.21
CA ALA A 65 -17.79 3.08 -6.78
C ALA A 65 -16.62 2.39 -6.05
N PRO A 66 -15.99 3.02 -5.03
CA PRO A 66 -14.84 2.42 -4.33
C PRO A 66 -15.11 1.05 -3.72
N HIS A 67 -16.28 0.86 -3.09
CA HIS A 67 -16.64 -0.43 -2.48
C HIS A 67 -16.73 -1.57 -3.51
N LYS A 68 -17.14 -1.28 -4.76
CA LYS A 68 -17.19 -2.27 -5.84
C LYS A 68 -15.82 -2.76 -6.26
N ARG A 69 -14.78 -1.94 -6.11
CA ARG A 69 -13.39 -2.34 -6.42
C ARG A 69 -12.89 -3.40 -5.44
N LEU A 70 -13.35 -3.33 -4.19
CA LEU A 70 -12.91 -4.23 -3.12
C LEU A 70 -13.57 -5.60 -3.20
N GLU A 71 -14.70 -5.75 -3.90
CA GLU A 71 -15.46 -7.02 -3.95
C GLU A 71 -14.59 -8.21 -4.36
N SER A 72 -13.68 -8.03 -5.32
CA SER A 72 -12.79 -9.09 -5.80
C SER A 72 -11.79 -9.57 -4.74
N VAL A 73 -11.34 -8.69 -3.85
CA VAL A 73 -10.29 -8.99 -2.86
C VAL A 73 -10.82 -9.08 -1.43
N LEU A 74 -12.10 -8.80 -1.20
CA LEU A 74 -12.68 -8.66 0.14
C LEU A 74 -12.44 -9.87 1.03
N SER A 75 -12.52 -11.08 0.48
CA SER A 75 -12.33 -12.34 1.22
C SER A 75 -10.88 -12.61 1.64
N ILE A 76 -9.92 -11.91 1.05
CA ILE A 76 -8.48 -12.10 1.30
C ILE A 76 -7.83 -10.90 2.01
N ILE A 77 -8.57 -9.81 2.25
CA ILE A 77 -8.07 -8.65 3.00
C ILE A 77 -7.82 -9.06 4.47
N PRO A 78 -6.58 -8.93 4.98
CA PRO A 78 -6.30 -9.21 6.38
C PRO A 78 -7.00 -8.22 7.32
N PRO A 79 -7.26 -8.61 8.58
CA PRO A 79 -7.79 -7.68 9.57
C PRO A 79 -6.92 -6.42 9.70
N ARG A 80 -7.57 -5.26 9.87
CA ARG A 80 -6.93 -3.93 10.03
C ARG A 80 -6.27 -3.37 8.77
N PHE A 81 -6.35 -4.05 7.63
CA PHE A 81 -5.85 -3.51 6.38
C PHE A 81 -6.89 -2.56 5.80
N GLU A 82 -6.49 -1.31 5.58
CA GLU A 82 -7.27 -0.34 4.82
C GLU A 82 -6.74 -0.35 3.38
N VAL A 83 -7.49 -0.99 2.50
CA VAL A 83 -7.08 -1.19 1.10
C VAL A 83 -7.75 -0.15 0.21
N ARG A 84 -6.94 0.56 -0.58
CA ARG A 84 -7.41 1.42 -1.66
C ARG A 84 -6.95 0.89 -3.00
N ILE A 85 -7.86 0.80 -3.96
CA ILE A 85 -7.59 0.32 -5.31
C ILE A 85 -7.76 1.48 -6.29
N ILE A 86 -6.72 1.77 -7.06
CA ILE A 86 -6.72 2.80 -8.09
C ILE A 86 -6.12 2.26 -9.39
N ASN A 87 -6.40 2.92 -10.51
CA ASN A 87 -5.72 2.65 -11.76
C ASN A 87 -4.58 3.65 -12.05
N LEU A 88 -3.81 3.40 -13.10
CA LEU A 88 -2.70 4.28 -13.51
C LEU A 88 -3.14 5.74 -13.74
N GLN A 89 -4.30 5.98 -14.35
CA GLN A 89 -4.80 7.34 -14.58
C GLN A 89 -5.17 8.07 -13.28
N GLU A 90 -5.67 7.34 -12.29
CA GLU A 90 -5.97 7.84 -10.95
C GLU A 90 -4.69 8.08 -10.14
N LEU A 91 -3.66 7.24 -10.31
CA LEU A 91 -2.34 7.47 -9.74
C LEU A 91 -1.79 8.81 -10.24
N ASP A 92 -1.80 9.03 -11.57
CA ASP A 92 -1.29 10.25 -12.21
C ASP A 92 -2.02 11.49 -11.72
N ARG A 93 -3.36 11.40 -11.61
CA ARG A 93 -4.20 12.47 -11.06
C ARG A 93 -3.90 12.71 -9.58
N GLY A 94 -3.72 11.63 -8.83
CA GLY A 94 -3.43 11.64 -7.41
C GLY A 94 -2.12 12.36 -7.11
N LEU A 95 -1.05 11.99 -7.82
CA LEU A 95 0.31 12.51 -7.62
C LEU A 95 0.46 14.01 -7.94
N ARG A 96 -0.50 14.63 -8.65
CA ARG A 96 -0.52 16.09 -8.83
C ARG A 96 -0.83 16.85 -7.55
N ARG A 97 -1.44 16.21 -6.55
CA ARG A 97 -1.72 16.82 -5.26
C ARG A 97 -0.55 16.59 -4.32
N ALA A 98 -0.01 17.68 -3.76
CA ALA A 98 1.10 17.60 -2.82
C ALA A 98 0.80 16.68 -1.62
N SER A 99 -0.41 16.77 -1.04
CA SER A 99 -0.83 15.93 0.08
C SER A 99 -0.73 14.43 -0.21
N ASN A 100 -1.09 13.99 -1.42
CA ASN A 100 -0.99 12.58 -1.82
C ASN A 100 0.47 12.14 -2.01
N ARG A 101 1.35 13.04 -2.46
CA ARG A 101 2.79 12.74 -2.51
C ARG A 101 3.37 12.60 -1.11
N LEU A 102 3.02 13.54 -0.22
CA LEU A 102 3.40 13.48 1.20
C LEU A 102 2.94 12.20 1.89
N SER A 103 1.74 11.69 1.59
CA SER A 103 1.25 10.42 2.17
C SER A 103 2.03 9.19 1.69
N LEU A 104 2.69 9.28 0.54
CA LEU A 104 3.53 8.22 -0.04
C LEU A 104 5.01 8.35 0.35
N ARG A 105 5.40 9.37 1.12
CA ARG A 105 6.76 9.48 1.64
C ARG A 105 7.09 8.27 2.51
N ASP A 106 8.29 7.72 2.32
CA ASP A 106 8.79 6.51 2.99
C ASP A 106 7.92 5.26 2.76
N ALA A 107 7.01 5.29 1.77
CA ALA A 107 6.21 4.15 1.39
C ALA A 107 7.07 2.98 0.92
N LEU A 108 6.58 1.76 1.16
CA LEU A 108 7.28 0.53 0.82
C LEU A 108 6.56 -0.15 -0.34
N ILE A 109 7.28 -0.36 -1.43
CA ILE A 109 6.80 -1.19 -2.52
C ILE A 109 6.84 -2.65 -2.04
N LEU A 110 5.68 -3.26 -1.97
CA LEU A 110 5.51 -4.63 -1.48
C LEU A 110 5.63 -5.64 -2.62
N HIS A 111 5.11 -5.26 -3.78
CA HIS A 111 5.03 -6.05 -5.02
C HIS A 111 4.91 -5.11 -6.21
N ASP A 112 5.52 -5.44 -7.35
CA ASP A 112 5.56 -4.53 -8.52
C ASP A 112 5.63 -5.25 -9.87
N SER A 113 4.51 -5.82 -10.31
CA SER A 113 4.41 -6.43 -11.65
C SER A 113 4.22 -5.41 -12.77
N LEU A 114 3.82 -4.17 -12.45
CA LEU A 114 3.65 -3.09 -13.44
C LEU A 114 4.92 -2.25 -13.65
N GLY A 115 6.00 -2.52 -12.90
CA GLY A 115 7.27 -1.80 -13.04
C GLY A 115 7.20 -0.32 -12.62
N LEU A 116 6.32 0.03 -11.67
CA LEU A 116 6.15 1.41 -11.20
C LEU A 116 7.23 1.86 -10.21
N SER A 117 8.11 0.97 -9.76
CA SER A 117 9.12 1.27 -8.75
C SER A 117 10.02 2.46 -9.13
N GLU A 118 10.55 2.46 -10.35
CA GLU A 118 11.43 3.55 -10.80
C GLU A 118 10.68 4.88 -10.87
N ARG A 119 9.46 4.84 -11.40
CA ARG A 119 8.59 6.01 -11.54
C ARG A 119 8.21 6.63 -10.19
N LEU A 120 8.04 5.81 -9.15
CA LEU A 120 7.62 6.26 -7.83
C LEU A 120 8.79 6.64 -6.92
N ARG A 121 10.04 6.36 -7.32
CA ARG A 121 11.25 6.61 -6.52
C ARG A 121 11.30 8.04 -5.95
N GLY A 122 11.13 9.05 -6.79
CA GLY A 122 11.18 10.47 -6.38
C GLY A 122 9.95 10.96 -5.60
N VAL A 123 8.87 10.18 -5.55
CA VAL A 123 7.71 10.46 -4.69
C VAL A 123 7.90 9.82 -3.31
N ILE A 124 8.44 8.60 -3.28
CA ILE A 124 8.66 7.83 -2.05
C ILE A 124 9.83 8.41 -1.25
N ASN A 125 10.94 8.72 -1.93
CA ASN A 125 12.15 9.28 -1.35
C ASN A 125 12.45 10.62 -2.05
N PRO A 126 11.69 11.68 -1.73
CA PRO A 126 12.03 13.02 -2.20
C PRO A 126 13.32 13.48 -1.50
N ASP A 127 14.24 14.07 -2.27
CA ASP A 127 15.48 14.68 -1.78
C ASP A 127 15.23 15.75 -0.69
#